data_AF-A0A4Y8K9S3-F1
#
_entry.id   AF-A0A4Y8K9S3-F1
#
_cell.length_a   1.000
_cell.length_b   1.000
_cell.length_c   1.000
_cell.angle_alpha   90.00
_cell.angle_beta   90.00
_cell.angle_gamma   90.00
#
_symmetry.space_group_name_H-M   'P 1'
#
loop_
_entity.id
_entity.type
_entity.pdbx_description
1 polymer ?
#
loop_
_entity_poly.entity_id
_entity_poly.type
_entity_poly.pdbx_seq_one_letter_code
_entity_poly.pdbx_strand_id
1 'polypeptide(L)'
;MALELFHFTGNDGTKFTLPKVIKSGVLRKARNARDDVDYAYNVIELVADGPALDALDEMTAKEVADIFKDWMQGMQPGESSASSAS
;
A
#
# COMPACT_ATOMS: atom_id res chain seq x y z
N MET A 1 17.97 5.24 6.82
CA MET A 1 17.74 5.03 5.39
C MET A 1 16.43 5.70 5.04
N ALA A 2 16.36 6.51 3.98
CA ALA A 2 15.07 7.03 3.51
C ALA A 2 14.21 5.83 3.07
N LEU A 3 12.97 5.77 3.54
CA LEU A 3 12.04 4.74 3.11
C LEU A 3 11.75 4.97 1.62
N GLU A 4 11.93 3.96 0.77
CA GLU A 4 11.55 4.10 -0.63
C GLU A 4 10.03 4.25 -0.74
N LEU A 5 9.60 5.26 -1.49
CA LEU A 5 8.19 5.59 -1.69
C LEU A 5 7.78 5.33 -3.14
N PHE A 6 6.62 4.75 -3.30
CA PHE A 6 5.87 4.74 -4.54
C PHE A 6 5.09 6.06 -4.64
N HIS A 7 5.00 6.65 -5.84
CA HIS A 7 4.34 7.92 -6.05
C HIS A 7 3.21 7.74 -7.05
N PHE A 8 2.06 8.36 -6.78
CA PHE A 8 0.96 8.44 -7.73
C PHE A 8 0.38 9.86 -7.75
N THR A 9 -0.41 10.16 -8.76
CA THR A 9 -1.05 11.46 -8.95
C THR A 9 -2.54 11.30 -8.85
N GLY A 10 -3.20 12.05 -7.97
CA GLY A 10 -4.65 12.11 -7.87
C GLY A 10 -5.29 12.84 -9.06
N ASN A 11 -6.61 12.78 -9.16
CA ASN A 11 -7.37 13.38 -10.28
C ASN A 11 -7.22 14.91 -10.34
N ASP A 12 -6.94 15.54 -9.21
CA ASP A 12 -6.68 16.98 -9.07
C ASP A 12 -5.24 17.38 -9.44
N GLY A 13 -4.39 16.42 -9.79
CA GLY A 13 -2.96 16.63 -10.08
C GLY A 13 -2.06 16.64 -8.84
N THR A 14 -2.61 16.45 -7.64
CA THR A 14 -1.84 16.36 -6.40
C THR A 14 -1.03 15.07 -6.36
N LYS A 15 0.20 15.13 -5.86
CA LYS A 15 1.09 13.98 -5.76
C LYS A 15 1.00 13.36 -4.37
N PHE A 16 0.77 12.05 -4.35
CA PHE A 16 0.67 11.25 -3.14
C PHE A 16 1.75 10.18 -3.12
N THR A 17 2.01 9.63 -1.94
CA THR A 17 3.04 8.61 -1.75
C THR A 17 2.54 7.44 -0.95
N LEU A 18 2.99 6.24 -1.33
CA LEU A 18 2.78 5.00 -0.60
C LEU A 18 4.13 4.39 -0.21
N PRO A 19 4.25 3.73 0.94
CA PRO A 19 5.47 3.03 1.30
C PRO A 19 5.69 1.83 0.35
N LYS A 20 6.93 1.60 -0.11
CA LYS A 20 7.28 0.35 -0.82
C LYS A 20 7.66 -0.78 0.13
N VAL A 21 8.23 -0.43 1.29
CA VAL A 21 8.60 -1.40 2.31
C VAL A 21 7.45 -1.56 3.31
N ILE A 22 6.77 -2.70 3.27
CA ILE A 22 5.58 -2.95 4.09
C ILE A 22 5.93 -3.87 5.26
N LYS A 23 5.60 -3.45 6.48
CA LYS A 23 5.81 -4.28 7.68
C LYS A 23 5.12 -5.62 7.51
N SER A 24 5.82 -6.72 7.72
CA SER A 24 5.27 -8.08 7.60
C SER A 24 4.07 -8.34 8.51
N GLY A 25 3.91 -7.61 9.62
CA GLY A 25 2.69 -7.63 10.42
C GLY A 25 1.44 -7.12 9.70
N VAL A 26 1.58 -6.15 8.79
CA VAL A 26 0.50 -5.66 7.91
C VAL A 26 0.17 -6.73 6.86
N LEU A 27 1.18 -7.25 6.18
CA LEU A 27 1.01 -8.32 5.18
C LEU A 27 0.31 -9.54 5.78
N ARG A 28 0.66 -9.91 7.02
CA ARG A 28 0.02 -11.02 7.76
C ARG A 28 -1.45 -10.74 8.07
N LYS A 29 -1.84 -9.50 8.37
CA LYS A 29 -3.25 -9.13 8.61
C LYS A 29 -4.07 -9.24 7.33
N ALA A 30 -3.51 -8.82 6.20
CA ALA A 30 -4.16 -8.89 4.89
C ALA A 30 -4.19 -10.30 4.27
N ARG A 31 -3.41 -11.26 4.80
CA ARG A 31 -3.22 -12.60 4.19
C ARG A 31 -4.49 -13.41 3.90
N ASN A 32 -5.59 -13.10 4.59
CA ASN A 32 -6.85 -13.82 4.48
C ASN A 32 -7.82 -13.14 3.49
N ALA A 33 -7.36 -12.15 2.73
CA ALA A 33 -8.13 -11.52 1.67
C ALA A 33 -8.62 -12.55 0.65
N ARG A 34 -9.76 -12.26 0.04
CA ARG A 34 -10.45 -13.20 -0.88
C ARG A 34 -9.76 -13.29 -2.24
N ASP A 35 -9.13 -12.21 -2.66
CA ASP A 35 -8.40 -12.05 -3.91
C ASP A 35 -7.32 -10.96 -3.77
N ASP A 36 -6.52 -10.76 -4.82
CA ASP A 36 -5.41 -9.80 -4.83
C ASP A 36 -5.87 -8.35 -4.69
N VAL A 37 -7.10 -8.03 -5.12
CA VAL A 37 -7.66 -6.68 -5.04
C VAL A 37 -8.06 -6.38 -3.59
N ASP A 38 -8.80 -7.29 -2.97
CA ASP A 38 -9.13 -7.23 -1.54
C ASP A 38 -7.85 -7.21 -0.68
N TYR A 39 -6.81 -7.96 -1.09
CA TYR A 39 -5.51 -7.90 -0.43
C TYR A 39 -4.90 -6.49 -0.50
N ALA A 40 -4.85 -5.89 -1.69
CA ALA A 40 -4.28 -4.57 -1.89
C ALA A 40 -5.04 -3.49 -1.08
N TYR A 41 -6.37 -3.54 -1.04
CA TYR A 41 -7.18 -2.66 -0.19
C TYR A 41 -6.90 -2.88 1.31
N ASN A 42 -6.83 -4.13 1.77
CA ASN A 42 -6.50 -4.39 3.17
C ASN A 42 -5.10 -3.89 3.57
N VAL A 43 -4.13 -3.90 2.63
CA VAL A 43 -2.79 -3.35 2.90
C VAL A 43 -2.80 -1.82 2.83
N ILE A 44 -3.42 -1.20 1.81
CA ILE A 44 -3.41 0.26 1.63
C ILE A 44 -4.01 0.99 2.82
N GLU A 45 -5.14 0.50 3.33
CA GLU A 45 -5.86 1.03 4.50
C GLU A 45 -5.00 1.04 5.77
N LEU A 46 -3.99 0.18 5.83
CA LEU A 46 -3.10 0.07 6.99
C LEU A 46 -1.82 0.91 6.86
N VAL A 47 -1.53 1.48 5.67
CA VAL A 47 -0.22 2.09 5.38
C VAL A 47 -0.27 3.44 4.69
N ALA A 48 -1.36 3.78 4.01
CA ALA A 48 -1.59 5.09 3.43
C ALA A 48 -2.05 6.08 4.51
N ASP A 49 -1.82 7.36 4.26
CA ASP A 49 -2.44 8.43 5.05
C ASP A 49 -3.83 8.77 4.52
N GLY A 50 -4.61 9.50 5.32
CA GLY A 50 -5.99 9.89 4.97
C GLY A 50 -6.08 10.58 3.59
N PRO A 51 -5.26 11.59 3.30
CA PRO A 51 -5.30 12.27 2.00
C PRO A 51 -5.02 11.35 0.80
N ALA A 52 -4.10 10.38 0.92
CA ALA A 52 -3.87 9.42 -0.15
C ALA A 52 -5.04 8.45 -0.33
N LEU A 53 -5.71 8.05 0.75
CA LEU A 53 -6.92 7.23 0.68
C LEU A 53 -8.07 8.00 0.02
N ASP A 54 -8.32 9.25 0.46
CA ASP A 54 -9.33 10.12 -0.13
C ASP A 54 -9.10 10.30 -1.64
N ALA A 55 -7.84 10.47 -2.05
CA ALA A 55 -7.48 10.59 -3.46
C ALA A 55 -7.74 9.31 -4.26
N LEU A 56 -7.56 8.12 -3.66
CA LEU A 56 -7.87 6.84 -4.29
C LEU A 56 -9.38 6.61 -4.39
N ASP A 57 -10.16 7.05 -3.40
CA ASP A 57 -11.62 6.95 -3.38
C ASP A 57 -12.29 7.81 -4.46
N GLU A 58 -11.66 8.92 -4.85
CA GLU A 58 -12.11 9.78 -5.95
C GLU A 58 -11.77 9.21 -7.35
N MET A 59 -10.94 8.17 -7.42
CA MET A 59 -10.52 7.55 -8.68
C MET A 59 -11.48 6.45 -9.14
N THR A 60 -11.46 6.17 -10.44
CA THR A 60 -12.22 5.04 -10.98
C THR A 60 -11.59 3.72 -10.54
N ALA A 61 -12.40 2.66 -10.45
CA ALA A 61 -11.93 1.32 -10.11
C ALA A 61 -10.77 0.84 -11.02
N LYS A 62 -10.75 1.27 -12.29
CA LYS A 62 -9.67 0.95 -13.21
C LYS A 62 -8.36 1.65 -12.84
N GLU A 63 -8.41 2.95 -12.53
CA GLU A 63 -7.24 3.73 -12.13
C GLU A 63 -6.64 3.21 -10.84
N VAL A 64 -7.48 2.92 -9.84
CA VAL A 64 -7.04 2.33 -8.57
C VAL A 64 -6.41 0.95 -8.80
N ALA A 65 -7.01 0.10 -9.65
CA ALA A 65 -6.44 -1.20 -9.97
C ALA A 65 -5.08 -1.10 -10.66
N ASP A 66 -4.90 -0.15 -11.58
CA ASP A 66 -3.63 0.09 -12.27
C ASP A 66 -2.56 0.59 -11.27
N ILE A 67 -2.92 1.50 -10.35
CA ILE A 67 -2.03 1.96 -9.25
C ILE A 67 -1.63 0.81 -8.32
N PHE A 68 -2.60 0.00 -7.86
CA PHE A 68 -2.34 -1.11 -6.96
C PHE A 68 -1.45 -2.16 -7.60
N LYS A 69 -1.66 -2.46 -8.89
CA LYS A 69 -0.81 -3.38 -9.63
C LYS A 69 0.65 -2.90 -9.64
N ASP A 70 0.89 -1.64 -9.97
CA ASP A 70 2.24 -1.10 -10.06
C ASP A 70 2.90 -0.99 -8.68
N TRP A 71 2.13 -0.59 -7.66
CA TRP A 71 2.60 -0.51 -6.28
C TRP A 71 2.97 -1.90 -5.73
N MET A 72 2.11 -2.90 -5.93
CA MET A 72 2.34 -4.27 -5.50
C MET A 72 3.55 -4.92 -6.18
N GLN A 73 3.81 -4.62 -7.46
CA GLN A 73 5.02 -5.09 -8.15
C GLN A 73 6.31 -4.53 -7.55
N GLY A 74 6.26 -3.29 -7.05
CA GLY A 74 7.37 -2.63 -6.37
C GLY A 74 7.45 -2.89 -4.87
N MET A 75 6.50 -3.65 -4.31
CA MET A 75 6.38 -3.87 -2.87
C MET A 75 7.46 -4.83 -2.37
N GLN A 76 8.09 -4.45 -1.26
CA GLN A 76 9.08 -5.28 -0.57
C GLN A 76 8.59 -5.60 0.85
N PRO A 77 8.61 -6.88 1.27
CA PRO A 77 8.31 -7.21 2.64
C PRO A 77 9.41 -6.65 3.55
N GLY A 78 9.04 -5.78 4.48
CA GLY A 78 9.91 -5.29 5.52
C GLY A 78 10.14 -6.37 6.58
N GLU A 79 11.36 -6.37 7.13
CA GLU A 79 11.72 -7.23 8.25
C GLU A 79 10.72 -7.01 9.39
N SER A 80 10.17 -8.10 9.92
CA SER A 80 9.48 -8.04 11.20
C SER A 80 10.51 -7.65 12.24
N SER A 81 10.29 -6.57 12.99
CA SER A 81 11.03 -6.28 14.24
C SER A 81 10.67 -7.29 15.34
N ALA A 82 10.65 -8.58 15.01
CA ALA A 82 10.41 -9.71 15.89
C ALA A 82 11.67 -10.60 15.94
N SER A 83 12.78 -9.99 16.33
CA SER A 83 13.95 -10.62 16.95
C SER A 83 14.40 -9.58 17.99
N SER A 84 14.42 -9.81 19.30
CA SER A 84 14.89 -10.99 20.03
C SER A 84 14.33 -11.00 21.46
N ALA A 85 13.82 -12.16 21.94
CA ALA A 85 13.87 -12.56 23.35
C ALA A 85 13.35 -14.00 23.52
N SER A 86 14.25 -14.98 23.39
CA SER A 86 14.26 -16.26 24.13
C SER A 86 15.64 -16.87 23.99
#